data_AF-A0A167PDV0-F1
#
_entry.id   AF-A0A167PDV0-F1
#
_cell.length_a   1.000
_cell.length_b   1.000
_cell.length_c   1.000
_cell.angle_alpha   90.00
_cell.angle_beta   90.00
_cell.angle_gamma   90.00
#
_symmetry.space_group_name_H-M   'P 1'
#
loop_
_entity.id
_entity.type
_entity.pdbx_description
1 polymer ?
#
loop_
_entity_poly.entity_id
_entity_poly.type
_entity_poly.pdbx_seq_one_letter_code
_entity_poly.pdbx_strand_id
1 'polypeptide(L)'
;MQHKRYFLSKYVIAAAILVLLVIGGLVQLRFLSTQPLESPRLVEQSAIQIDVVNDSAGKSHAHNQVLVSSVESQNSQTMIKNDQSITTNEQLRDTLEKLKASISHNPEPLKHAIMGPSNQHIAVRMQLLNLLEQDPDLISELIDAFIDEPNSLLGRELSAVLSESGHEFAQEAALDMALDLSHDEQTRAAGLLLVAKMEEVTAETRDRVLAHIDSGSDLNSDLQQFALMALKPAPSSQEDYQRVQSTLSKVVQAEDHNIRRHGVYQMAQWATNNEDLQDVRNLALTDPDVNTRARAVMSLGDSPFKSQENRSVLWQVADDENEPPPIRLYALKSLSRYALNDSEINKLRIMNNDIRGTSR
;
A
#
# COMPACT_ATOMS: atom_id res chain seq x y z
N MET A 1 -52.37 3.15 -39.68
CA MET A 1 -51.70 1.82 -39.67
C MET A 1 -50.21 1.84 -39.28
N GLN A 2 -49.59 2.99 -38.96
CA GLN A 2 -48.16 3.06 -38.63
C GLN A 2 -47.81 2.74 -37.16
N HIS A 3 -48.74 2.82 -36.21
CA HIS A 3 -48.45 2.55 -34.79
C HIS A 3 -48.31 1.05 -34.42
N LYS A 4 -48.80 0.11 -35.25
CA LYS A 4 -48.67 -1.34 -34.96
C LYS A 4 -47.26 -1.88 -35.22
N ARG A 5 -46.47 -1.26 -36.11
CA ARG A 5 -45.11 -1.72 -36.42
C ARG A 5 -44.08 -1.35 -35.35
N TYR A 6 -44.30 -0.26 -34.62
CA TYR A 6 -43.40 0.17 -33.55
C TYR A 6 -43.52 -0.71 -32.30
N PHE A 7 -44.70 -1.30 -32.07
CA PHE A 7 -44.93 -2.16 -30.92
C PHE A 7 -44.26 -3.53 -31.07
N LEU A 8 -44.28 -4.13 -32.28
CA LEU A 8 -43.63 -5.43 -32.51
C LEU A 8 -42.09 -5.37 -32.35
N SER A 9 -41.45 -4.27 -32.70
CA SER A 9 -39.98 -4.17 -32.65
C SER A 9 -39.43 -4.23 -31.22
N LYS A 10 -40.16 -3.70 -30.24
CA LYS A 10 -39.71 -3.69 -28.83
C LYS A 10 -39.71 -5.08 -28.20
N TYR A 11 -40.70 -5.91 -28.52
CA TYR A 11 -40.77 -7.28 -28.00
C TYR A 11 -39.74 -8.20 -28.61
N VAL A 12 -39.36 -7.99 -29.88
CA VAL A 12 -38.30 -8.78 -30.53
C VAL A 12 -36.94 -8.48 -29.88
N ILE A 13 -36.65 -7.23 -29.56
CA ILE A 13 -35.40 -6.84 -28.88
C ILE A 13 -35.37 -7.40 -27.45
N ALA A 14 -36.48 -7.30 -26.71
CA ALA A 14 -36.56 -7.86 -25.35
C ALA A 14 -36.40 -9.39 -25.33
N ALA A 15 -36.99 -10.09 -26.30
CA ALA A 15 -36.84 -11.55 -26.43
C ALA A 15 -35.40 -11.96 -26.78
N ALA A 16 -34.71 -11.20 -27.65
CA ALA A 16 -33.32 -11.47 -28.01
C ALA A 16 -32.37 -11.30 -26.81
N ILE A 17 -32.57 -10.27 -25.98
CA ILE A 17 -31.80 -10.05 -24.75
C ILE A 17 -32.02 -11.19 -23.76
N LEU A 18 -33.26 -11.65 -23.58
CA LEU A 18 -33.58 -12.73 -22.66
C LEU A 18 -32.94 -14.06 -23.08
N VAL A 19 -32.90 -14.36 -24.37
CA VAL A 19 -32.20 -15.55 -24.90
C VAL A 19 -30.69 -15.47 -24.67
N LEU A 20 -30.07 -14.30 -24.86
CA LEU A 20 -28.65 -14.10 -24.60
C LEU A 20 -28.29 -14.29 -23.12
N LEU A 21 -29.12 -13.81 -22.21
CA LEU A 21 -28.91 -14.00 -20.76
C LEU A 21 -29.01 -15.47 -20.33
N VAL A 22 -29.96 -16.23 -20.89
CA VAL A 22 -30.10 -17.67 -20.59
C VAL A 22 -28.91 -18.47 -21.11
N ILE A 23 -28.39 -18.14 -22.31
CA ILE A 23 -27.21 -18.80 -22.85
C ILE A 23 -25.96 -18.46 -22.02
N GLY A 24 -25.80 -17.20 -21.60
CA GLY A 24 -24.69 -16.79 -20.74
C GLY A 24 -24.67 -17.51 -19.38
N GLY A 25 -25.84 -17.64 -18.75
CA GLY A 25 -25.97 -18.35 -17.46
C GLY A 25 -25.65 -19.85 -17.55
N LEU A 26 -26.04 -20.51 -18.64
CA LEU A 26 -25.75 -21.94 -18.84
C LEU A 26 -24.26 -22.24 -19.08
N VAL A 27 -23.50 -21.28 -19.64
CA VAL A 27 -22.05 -21.43 -19.85
C VAL A 27 -21.28 -21.33 -18.53
N GLN A 28 -21.69 -20.45 -17.61
CA GLN A 28 -21.02 -20.31 -16.31
C GLN A 28 -21.25 -21.51 -15.38
N LEU A 29 -22.40 -22.18 -15.48
CA LEU A 29 -22.71 -23.38 -14.69
C LEU A 29 -21.87 -24.61 -15.07
N ARG A 30 -21.22 -24.65 -16.25
CA ARG A 30 -20.37 -25.78 -16.65
C ARG A 30 -18.91 -25.70 -16.17
N PHE A 31 -18.46 -24.57 -15.62
CA PHE A 31 -17.06 -24.39 -15.18
C PHE A 31 -16.84 -24.62 -13.68
N LEU A 32 -17.88 -24.89 -12.89
CA LEU A 32 -17.76 -25.08 -11.43
C LEU A 32 -17.62 -26.54 -10.96
N SER A 33 -17.49 -27.52 -11.86
CA SER A 33 -17.38 -28.93 -11.46
C SER A 33 -16.09 -29.55 -11.97
N THR A 34 -15.00 -29.39 -11.20
CA THR A 34 -13.88 -30.34 -11.03
C THR A 34 -12.73 -29.65 -10.27
N GLN A 35 -12.82 -29.59 -8.94
CA GLN A 35 -11.62 -29.54 -8.11
C GLN A 35 -11.60 -30.77 -7.19
N PRO A 36 -10.56 -31.61 -7.26
CA PRO A 36 -10.41 -32.75 -6.37
C PRO A 36 -10.04 -32.28 -4.96
N LEU A 37 -10.70 -32.84 -3.94
CA LEU A 37 -10.35 -32.64 -2.54
C LEU A 37 -8.95 -33.22 -2.27
N GLU A 38 -7.97 -32.35 -1.99
CA GLU A 38 -6.73 -32.75 -1.32
C GLU A 38 -6.98 -32.88 0.20
N SER A 39 -6.51 -33.99 0.75
CA SER A 39 -6.62 -34.31 2.18
C SER A 39 -5.57 -33.56 3.00
N PRO A 40 -5.88 -33.17 4.25
CA PRO A 40 -4.95 -32.40 5.09
C PRO A 40 -3.77 -33.27 5.55
N ARG A 41 -2.54 -32.85 5.22
CA ARG A 41 -1.31 -33.40 5.80
C ARG A 41 -1.14 -32.88 7.23
N LEU A 42 -1.00 -33.83 8.16
CA LEU A 42 -0.55 -33.61 9.53
C LEU A 42 0.85 -33.00 9.53
N VAL A 43 0.99 -31.86 10.18
CA VAL A 43 2.27 -31.18 10.44
C VAL A 43 3.00 -31.93 11.54
N GLU A 44 4.13 -32.53 11.19
CA GLU A 44 5.08 -33.14 12.10
C GLU A 44 5.89 -32.02 12.78
N GLN A 45 5.60 -31.77 14.06
CA GLN A 45 6.35 -30.83 14.89
C GLN A 45 7.78 -31.38 15.11
N SER A 46 8.74 -30.82 14.39
CA SER A 46 10.16 -31.01 14.68
C SER A 46 10.52 -30.24 15.96
N ALA A 47 10.76 -30.99 17.03
CA ALA A 47 11.31 -30.48 18.27
C ALA A 47 12.73 -29.93 18.03
N ILE A 48 12.91 -28.64 18.28
CA ILE A 48 14.22 -28.01 18.38
C ILE A 48 14.84 -28.44 19.71
N GLN A 49 15.80 -29.37 19.66
CA GLN A 49 16.73 -29.63 20.76
C GLN A 49 17.73 -28.47 20.82
N ILE A 50 17.67 -27.69 21.89
CA ILE A 50 18.72 -26.73 22.25
C ILE A 50 19.71 -27.48 23.12
N ASP A 51 20.89 -27.75 22.57
CA ASP A 51 22.05 -28.25 23.30
C ASP A 51 22.59 -27.11 24.19
N VAL A 52 22.34 -27.22 25.49
CA VAL A 52 22.94 -26.35 26.52
C VAL A 52 24.26 -26.97 26.94
N VAL A 53 25.35 -26.45 26.37
CA VAL A 53 26.70 -26.65 26.90
C VAL A 53 26.82 -25.82 28.18
N ASN A 54 26.74 -26.49 29.33
CA ASN A 54 27.03 -25.90 30.64
C ASN A 54 28.24 -26.62 31.22
N ASP A 55 29.38 -25.94 31.19
CA ASP A 55 30.62 -26.40 31.81
C ASP A 55 30.60 -26.13 33.31
N SER A 56 31.06 -27.14 34.04
CA SER A 56 31.04 -27.26 35.48
C SER A 56 31.98 -26.29 36.20
N ALA A 57 31.54 -25.71 37.31
CA ALA A 57 32.26 -25.80 38.58
C ALA A 57 31.44 -25.22 39.75
N GLY A 58 31.17 -26.07 40.75
CA GLY A 58 31.17 -25.61 42.15
C GLY A 58 29.83 -25.63 42.89
N LYS A 59 29.51 -26.80 43.47
CA LYS A 59 29.02 -27.02 44.85
C LYS A 59 27.95 -26.05 45.39
N SER A 60 26.77 -26.57 45.74
CA SER A 60 26.48 -27.02 47.13
C SER A 60 24.98 -27.24 47.40
N HIS A 61 24.70 -28.38 48.02
CA HIS A 61 23.60 -28.76 48.91
C HIS A 61 22.09 -28.52 48.61
N ALA A 62 21.45 -29.67 48.39
CA ALA A 62 20.08 -30.09 48.69
C ALA A 62 19.34 -29.38 49.86
N HIS A 63 18.03 -29.14 49.66
CA HIS A 63 17.02 -29.63 50.59
C HIS A 63 15.65 -29.83 49.92
N ASN A 64 15.05 -30.98 50.21
CA ASN A 64 13.74 -31.42 49.74
C ASN A 64 12.62 -30.82 50.59
N GLN A 65 11.46 -30.63 49.93
CA GLN A 65 10.08 -30.79 50.39
C GLN A 65 9.64 -30.13 51.72
N VAL A 66 8.42 -29.56 51.72
CA VAL A 66 7.26 -30.08 52.46
C VAL A 66 6.14 -29.01 52.60
N LEU A 67 4.91 -29.51 52.38
CA LEU A 67 3.59 -29.08 52.87
C LEU A 67 2.95 -27.73 52.45
N VAL A 68 1.89 -27.91 51.65
CA VAL A 68 0.50 -27.50 51.90
C VAL A 68 0.21 -26.91 53.29
N SER A 69 -0.31 -25.69 53.32
CA SER A 69 -1.29 -25.28 54.32
C SER A 69 -2.26 -24.24 53.72
N SER A 70 -3.51 -24.67 53.64
CA SER A 70 -4.72 -23.89 53.43
C SER A 70 -4.87 -22.84 54.53
N VAL A 71 -5.21 -21.60 54.16
CA VAL A 71 -5.79 -20.62 55.08
C VAL A 71 -6.96 -19.94 54.37
N GLU A 72 -8.16 -20.32 54.80
CA GLU A 72 -9.36 -19.50 54.71
C GLU A 72 -9.08 -18.14 55.37
N SER A 73 -9.39 -17.05 54.67
CA SER A 73 -9.65 -15.78 55.36
C SER A 73 -10.86 -15.11 54.74
N GLN A 74 -11.83 -14.91 55.61
CA GLN A 74 -13.12 -14.28 55.40
C GLN A 74 -13.00 -12.80 55.09
N ASN A 75 -14.00 -12.31 54.37
CA ASN A 75 -14.61 -10.99 54.48
C ASN A 75 -13.69 -9.76 54.52
N SER A 76 -13.65 -9.08 53.39
CA SER A 76 -13.93 -7.64 53.36
C SER A 76 -14.72 -7.32 52.10
N GLN A 77 -16.04 -7.23 52.25
CA GLN A 77 -16.91 -6.51 51.32
C GLN A 77 -16.54 -5.03 51.39
N THR A 78 -15.53 -4.63 50.61
CA THR A 78 -15.45 -3.26 50.13
C THR A 78 -16.51 -3.09 49.04
N MET A 79 -17.63 -2.48 49.41
CA MET A 79 -18.48 -1.76 48.47
C MET A 79 -17.60 -0.75 47.71
N ILE A 80 -17.13 -1.15 46.53
CA ILE A 80 -16.61 -0.20 45.54
C ILE A 80 -17.83 0.40 44.86
N LYS A 81 -18.06 1.67 45.17
CA LYS A 81 -19.04 2.54 44.52
C LYS A 81 -18.60 2.81 43.08
N ASN A 82 -19.57 2.77 42.17
CA ASN A 82 -19.56 3.31 40.81
C ASN A 82 -18.50 2.73 39.85
N ASP A 83 -18.83 1.58 39.26
CA ASP A 83 -18.47 1.30 37.86
C ASP A 83 -19.24 2.28 36.96
N GLN A 84 -18.77 3.53 36.87
CA GLN A 84 -19.08 4.34 35.71
C GLN A 84 -18.35 3.66 34.54
N SER A 85 -19.11 2.92 33.73
CA SER A 85 -18.60 2.37 32.48
C SER A 85 -18.08 3.54 31.64
N ILE A 86 -16.76 3.69 31.58
CA ILE A 86 -16.10 4.71 30.77
C ILE A 86 -16.57 4.51 29.33
N THR A 87 -17.12 5.56 28.73
CA THR A 87 -17.62 5.50 27.35
C THR A 87 -16.45 5.43 26.36
N THR A 88 -16.69 4.91 25.15
CA THR A 88 -15.70 4.88 24.06
C THR A 88 -15.16 6.27 23.72
N ASN A 89 -16.03 7.29 23.75
CA ASN A 89 -15.64 8.70 23.61
C ASN A 89 -14.69 9.20 24.71
N GLU A 90 -14.94 8.86 25.97
CA GLU A 90 -14.03 9.21 27.07
C GLU A 90 -12.68 8.51 26.91
N GLN A 91 -12.68 7.23 26.49
CA GLN A 91 -11.46 6.49 26.20
C GLN A 91 -10.67 7.09 25.03
N LEU A 92 -11.35 7.55 23.97
CA LEU A 92 -10.72 8.23 22.85
C LEU A 92 -9.99 9.50 23.30
N ARG A 93 -10.69 10.37 24.03
CA ARG A 93 -10.14 11.62 24.54
C ARG A 93 -8.93 11.37 25.45
N ASP A 94 -9.04 10.42 26.37
CA ASP A 94 -7.93 10.03 27.23
C ASP A 94 -6.73 9.50 26.44
N THR A 95 -6.97 8.75 25.36
CA THR A 95 -5.91 8.19 24.51
C THR A 95 -5.25 9.27 23.67
N LEU A 96 -6.01 10.23 23.15
CA LEU A 96 -5.49 11.41 22.44
C LEU A 96 -4.64 12.29 23.36
N GLU A 97 -5.09 12.55 24.58
CA GLU A 97 -4.30 13.33 25.55
C GLU A 97 -3.02 12.60 25.96
N LYS A 98 -3.06 11.26 26.12
CA LYS A 98 -1.84 10.46 26.30
C LYS A 98 -0.88 10.57 25.12
N LEU A 99 -1.39 10.58 23.88
CA LEU A 99 -0.57 10.75 22.68
C LEU A 99 0.11 12.12 22.66
N LYS A 100 -0.67 13.20 22.85
CA LYS A 100 -0.17 14.58 22.92
C LYS A 100 0.88 14.75 24.01
N ALA A 101 0.62 14.21 25.21
CA ALA A 101 1.58 14.23 26.31
C ALA A 101 2.85 13.47 25.94
N SER A 102 2.74 12.27 25.34
CA SER A 102 3.89 11.47 24.92
C SER A 102 4.77 12.19 23.89
N ILE A 103 4.15 12.84 22.90
CA ILE A 103 4.82 13.65 21.88
C ILE A 103 5.55 14.83 22.53
N SER A 104 4.90 15.52 23.47
CA SER A 104 5.48 16.69 24.15
C SER A 104 6.70 16.33 25.01
N HIS A 105 6.74 15.13 25.59
CA HIS A 105 7.89 14.65 26.38
C HIS A 105 9.06 14.19 25.52
N ASN A 106 8.81 13.76 24.27
CA ASN A 106 9.84 13.29 23.34
C ASN A 106 9.72 14.02 21.99
N PRO A 107 10.04 15.33 21.94
CA PRO A 107 9.92 16.09 20.72
C PRO A 107 10.98 15.63 19.71
N GLU A 108 10.56 14.81 18.75
CA GLU A 108 11.35 14.53 17.56
C GLU A 108 11.20 15.69 16.57
N PRO A 109 12.26 16.14 15.89
CA PRO A 109 12.12 17.14 14.85
C PRO A 109 11.26 16.61 13.69
N LEU A 110 10.28 17.39 13.26
CA LEU A 110 9.56 17.20 11.99
C LEU A 110 10.54 17.48 10.83
N LYS A 111 11.32 16.46 10.44
CA LYS A 111 12.34 16.62 9.39
C LYS A 111 11.75 16.61 7.97
N HIS A 112 10.61 15.94 7.74
CA HIS A 112 9.92 15.91 6.45
C HIS A 112 8.48 15.38 6.59
N ALA A 113 7.55 15.89 5.79
CA ALA A 113 6.14 15.41 5.74
C ALA A 113 6.00 13.92 5.34
N ILE A 114 7.03 13.36 4.72
CA ILE A 114 7.04 11.97 4.21
C ILE A 114 7.53 10.99 5.31
N MET A 115 8.12 11.47 6.40
CA MET A 115 8.56 10.56 7.45
C MET A 115 7.36 9.84 8.08
N GLY A 116 7.50 8.52 8.22
CA GLY A 116 6.51 7.68 8.87
C GLY A 116 6.32 8.02 10.35
N PRO A 117 5.28 7.47 10.98
CA PRO A 117 5.02 7.66 12.41
C PRO A 117 6.19 7.12 13.27
N SER A 118 6.38 7.67 14.48
CA SER A 118 7.45 7.21 15.37
C SER A 118 7.12 5.83 15.96
N ASN A 119 8.11 4.95 16.07
CA ASN A 119 7.95 3.67 16.76
C ASN A 119 7.65 3.84 18.26
N GLN A 120 7.95 5.01 18.84
CA GLN A 120 7.69 5.29 20.26
C GLN A 120 6.19 5.34 20.59
N HIS A 121 5.35 5.73 19.62
CA HIS A 121 3.92 5.92 19.83
C HIS A 121 3.05 4.75 19.32
N ILE A 122 3.68 3.63 18.92
CA ILE A 122 2.97 2.49 18.33
C ILE A 122 1.87 1.94 19.24
N ALA A 123 2.14 1.81 20.55
CA ALA A 123 1.17 1.30 21.50
C ALA A 123 -0.08 2.20 21.61
N VAL A 124 0.09 3.52 21.54
CA VAL A 124 -1.02 4.48 21.61
C VAL A 124 -1.80 4.48 20.29
N ARG A 125 -1.13 4.38 19.14
CA ARG A 125 -1.81 4.23 17.84
C ARG A 125 -2.65 2.96 17.78
N MET A 126 -2.14 1.83 18.26
CA MET A 126 -2.91 0.59 18.34
C MET A 126 -4.13 0.72 19.25
N GLN A 127 -4.05 1.50 20.33
CA GLN A 127 -5.22 1.79 21.17
C GLN A 127 -6.27 2.60 20.41
N LEU A 128 -5.87 3.63 19.65
CA LEU A 128 -6.79 4.41 18.82
C LEU A 128 -7.46 3.55 17.74
N LEU A 129 -6.70 2.68 17.07
CA LEU A 129 -7.24 1.74 16.08
C LEU A 129 -8.24 0.77 16.71
N ASN A 130 -7.90 0.20 17.88
CA ASN A 130 -8.82 -0.69 18.60
C ASN A 130 -10.11 0.03 19.04
N LEU A 131 -10.04 1.33 19.36
CA LEU A 131 -11.23 2.13 19.67
C LEU A 131 -12.09 2.35 18.43
N LEU A 132 -11.49 2.65 17.27
CA LEU A 132 -12.21 2.76 15.99
C LEU A 132 -12.86 1.43 15.58
N GLU A 133 -12.21 0.30 15.83
CA GLU A 133 -12.79 -1.02 15.56
C GLU A 133 -14.01 -1.30 16.45
N GLN A 134 -13.98 -0.85 17.71
CA GLN A 134 -15.09 -1.00 18.65
C GLN A 134 -16.25 -0.04 18.34
N ASP A 135 -15.93 1.19 17.93
CA ASP A 135 -16.88 2.27 17.70
C ASP A 135 -16.43 3.13 16.49
N PRO A 136 -16.89 2.78 15.28
CA PRO A 136 -16.49 3.50 14.05
C PRO A 136 -16.93 4.96 14.00
N ASP A 137 -17.95 5.37 14.76
CA ASP A 137 -18.46 6.75 14.76
C ASP A 137 -17.43 7.76 15.34
N LEU A 138 -16.44 7.24 16.08
CA LEU A 138 -15.29 8.00 16.61
C LEU A 138 -14.37 8.58 15.52
N ILE A 139 -14.50 8.13 14.26
CA ILE A 139 -13.64 8.59 13.16
C ILE A 139 -13.72 10.10 12.95
N SER A 140 -14.90 10.70 13.18
CA SER A 140 -15.13 12.13 13.05
C SER A 140 -14.24 12.94 14.00
N GLU A 141 -14.17 12.56 15.27
CA GLU A 141 -13.32 13.23 16.27
C GLU A 141 -11.82 13.13 15.94
N LEU A 142 -11.38 12.02 15.33
CA LEU A 142 -9.99 11.85 14.88
C LEU A 142 -9.66 12.67 13.64
N ILE A 143 -10.61 12.79 12.70
CA ILE A 143 -10.49 13.64 11.53
C ILE A 143 -10.38 15.10 11.95
N ASP A 144 -11.25 15.56 12.85
CA ASP A 144 -11.22 16.94 13.36
C ASP A 144 -9.86 17.24 14.01
N ALA A 145 -9.38 16.35 14.87
CA ALA A 145 -8.06 16.49 15.51
C ALA A 145 -6.89 16.50 14.51
N PHE A 146 -7.02 15.80 13.37
CA PHE A 146 -6.02 15.81 12.30
C PHE A 146 -6.08 17.11 11.49
N ILE A 147 -7.27 17.60 11.16
CA ILE A 147 -7.48 18.84 10.39
C ILE A 147 -7.01 20.07 11.17
N ASP A 148 -7.11 20.04 12.50
CA ASP A 148 -6.64 21.14 13.35
C ASP A 148 -5.11 21.35 13.26
N GLU A 149 -4.33 20.28 13.14
CA GLU A 149 -2.86 20.34 13.14
C GLU A 149 -2.20 19.33 12.16
N PRO A 150 -2.52 19.36 10.85
CA PRO A 150 -2.13 18.30 9.90
C PRO A 150 -0.61 18.20 9.69
N ASN A 151 0.09 19.31 9.91
CA ASN A 151 1.54 19.43 9.73
C ASN A 151 2.34 19.30 11.04
N SER A 152 1.73 18.76 12.11
CA SER A 152 2.36 18.56 13.41
C SER A 152 2.85 17.12 13.61
N LEU A 153 3.57 16.86 14.71
CA LEU A 153 3.88 15.49 15.14
C LEU A 153 2.60 14.73 15.45
N LEU A 154 1.59 15.39 16.04
CA LEU A 154 0.29 14.79 16.29
C LEU A 154 -0.38 14.42 14.96
N GLY A 155 -0.43 15.35 14.00
CA GLY A 155 -0.98 15.12 12.66
C GLY A 155 -0.31 13.95 11.94
N ARG A 156 1.01 13.78 12.09
CA ARG A 156 1.74 12.60 11.58
C ARG A 156 1.27 11.29 12.20
N GLU A 157 1.09 11.24 13.52
CA GLU A 157 0.64 10.04 14.22
C GLU A 157 -0.85 9.74 13.92
N LEU A 158 -1.70 10.77 13.86
CA LEU A 158 -3.11 10.64 13.48
C LEU A 158 -3.27 10.23 12.02
N SER A 159 -2.45 10.77 11.10
CA SER A 159 -2.41 10.34 9.71
C SER A 159 -2.12 8.85 9.58
N ALA A 160 -1.25 8.28 10.42
CA ALA A 160 -1.00 6.84 10.42
C ALA A 160 -2.24 6.04 10.86
N VAL A 161 -2.89 6.45 11.96
CA VAL A 161 -4.13 5.82 12.45
C VAL A 161 -5.25 5.89 11.40
N LEU A 162 -5.48 7.08 10.82
CA LEU A 162 -6.50 7.31 9.80
C LEU A 162 -6.19 6.55 8.49
N SER A 163 -4.92 6.43 8.10
CA SER A 163 -4.55 5.65 6.92
C SER A 163 -4.71 4.15 7.12
N GLU A 164 -4.44 3.65 8.33
CA GLU A 164 -4.50 2.24 8.68
C GLU A 164 -5.94 1.78 8.94
N SER A 165 -6.83 2.67 9.39
CA SER A 165 -8.26 2.36 9.53
C SER A 165 -8.97 2.17 8.19
N GLY A 166 -8.45 2.80 7.12
CA GLY A 166 -9.03 2.72 5.77
C GLY A 166 -10.43 3.35 5.62
N HIS A 167 -10.91 4.07 6.64
CA HIS A 167 -12.29 4.55 6.70
C HIS A 167 -12.62 5.55 5.57
N GLU A 168 -13.80 5.43 4.95
CA GLU A 168 -14.20 6.26 3.80
C GLU A 168 -14.27 7.76 4.13
N PHE A 169 -14.83 8.14 5.28
CA PHE A 169 -14.83 9.54 5.75
C PHE A 169 -13.42 10.12 5.92
N ALA A 170 -12.41 9.30 6.27
CA ALA A 170 -11.04 9.79 6.34
C ALA A 170 -10.46 10.07 4.94
N GLN A 171 -10.85 9.30 3.92
CA GLN A 171 -10.49 9.56 2.53
C GLN A 171 -11.15 10.86 2.02
N GLU A 172 -12.44 11.02 2.28
CA GLU A 172 -13.21 12.21 1.90
C GLU A 172 -12.60 13.48 2.53
N ALA A 173 -12.42 13.49 3.85
CA ALA A 173 -11.83 14.62 4.56
C ALA A 173 -10.39 14.94 4.09
N ALA A 174 -9.59 13.91 3.80
CA ALA A 174 -8.24 14.09 3.27
C ALA A 174 -8.24 14.77 1.91
N LEU A 175 -9.18 14.40 1.02
CA LEU A 175 -9.31 15.01 -0.29
C LEU A 175 -9.93 16.40 -0.23
N ASP A 176 -10.91 16.65 0.64
CA ASP A 176 -11.48 17.97 0.84
C ASP A 176 -10.38 18.94 1.29
N MET A 177 -9.53 18.51 2.22
CA MET A 177 -8.37 19.28 2.67
C MET A 177 -7.33 19.48 1.55
N ALA A 178 -7.11 18.48 0.70
CA ALA A 178 -6.13 18.53 -0.37
C ALA A 178 -6.55 19.36 -1.59
N LEU A 179 -7.84 19.31 -1.92
CA LEU A 179 -8.35 19.70 -3.23
C LEU A 179 -9.32 20.88 -3.17
N ASP A 180 -10.10 21.02 -2.09
CA ASP A 180 -11.29 21.88 -2.10
C ASP A 180 -11.26 23.00 -1.04
N LEU A 181 -10.70 22.72 0.14
CA LEU A 181 -10.83 23.62 1.31
C LEU A 181 -9.58 24.45 1.62
N SER A 182 -8.38 23.96 1.27
CA SER A 182 -7.12 24.61 1.63
C SER A 182 -6.40 25.24 0.44
N HIS A 183 -5.82 26.42 0.66
CA HIS A 183 -4.83 27.02 -0.22
C HIS A 183 -3.39 26.88 0.30
N ASP A 184 -3.20 26.35 1.52
CA ASP A 184 -1.90 26.10 2.11
C ASP A 184 -1.30 24.80 1.57
N GLU A 185 -0.12 24.87 0.95
CA GLU A 185 0.52 23.74 0.29
C GLU A 185 0.83 22.59 1.25
N GLN A 186 1.19 22.88 2.51
CA GLN A 186 1.53 21.85 3.48
C GLN A 186 0.30 21.05 3.91
N THR A 187 -0.79 21.75 4.23
CA THR A 187 -2.10 21.16 4.49
C THR A 187 -2.58 20.32 3.31
N ARG A 188 -2.41 20.82 2.08
CA ARG A 188 -2.79 20.06 0.89
C ARG A 188 -1.95 18.80 0.72
N ALA A 189 -0.64 18.90 0.94
CA ALA A 189 0.28 17.76 0.91
C ALA A 189 -0.06 16.73 1.98
N ALA A 190 -0.44 17.15 3.20
CA ALA A 190 -0.83 16.26 4.28
C ALA A 190 -2.06 15.41 3.90
N GLY A 191 -3.04 16.01 3.23
CA GLY A 191 -4.24 15.31 2.75
C GLY A 191 -3.90 14.25 1.69
N LEU A 192 -3.12 14.64 0.67
CA LEU A 192 -2.68 13.68 -0.36
C LEU A 192 -1.80 12.57 0.23
N LEU A 193 -0.92 12.88 1.19
CA LEU A 193 -0.08 11.89 1.86
C LEU A 193 -0.87 10.93 2.74
N LEU A 194 -1.95 11.38 3.36
CA LEU A 194 -2.88 10.53 4.09
C LEU A 194 -3.50 9.48 3.15
N VAL A 195 -4.05 9.92 2.02
CA VAL A 195 -4.61 9.00 1.00
C VAL A 195 -3.53 8.09 0.42
N ALA A 196 -2.33 8.61 0.15
CA ALA A 196 -1.20 7.82 -0.35
C ALA A 196 -0.72 6.74 0.61
N LYS A 197 -1.03 6.83 1.91
CA LYS A 197 -0.67 5.81 2.91
C LYS A 197 -1.75 4.75 3.10
N MET A 198 -2.98 4.99 2.65
CA MET A 198 -4.06 4.01 2.74
C MET A 198 -3.78 2.79 1.85
N GLU A 199 -4.20 1.62 2.29
CA GLU A 199 -4.07 0.37 1.52
C GLU A 199 -5.01 0.37 0.32
N GLU A 200 -6.27 0.72 0.57
CA GLU A 200 -7.34 0.79 -0.43
C GLU A 200 -7.94 2.19 -0.50
N VAL A 201 -8.51 2.54 -1.66
CA VAL A 201 -9.24 3.79 -1.89
C VAL A 201 -10.53 3.50 -2.65
N THR A 202 -11.57 4.29 -2.38
CA THR A 202 -12.84 4.18 -3.12
C THR A 202 -12.69 4.63 -4.57
N ALA A 203 -13.63 4.25 -5.43
CA ALA A 203 -13.67 4.73 -6.82
C ALA A 203 -13.80 6.25 -6.89
N GLU A 204 -14.60 6.85 -6.01
CA GLU A 204 -14.76 8.31 -5.92
C GLU A 204 -13.47 9.02 -5.51
N THR A 205 -12.76 8.50 -4.50
CA THR A 205 -11.44 9.02 -4.10
C THR A 205 -10.47 9.00 -5.29
N ARG A 206 -10.46 7.91 -6.05
CA ARG A 206 -9.62 7.75 -7.23
C ARG A 206 -9.99 8.76 -8.33
N ASP A 207 -11.27 8.93 -8.63
CA ASP A 207 -11.75 9.87 -9.64
C ASP A 207 -11.38 11.30 -9.31
N ARG A 208 -11.50 11.70 -8.04
CA ARG A 208 -11.07 13.03 -7.56
C ARG A 208 -9.56 13.22 -7.71
N VAL A 209 -8.75 12.21 -7.37
CA VAL A 209 -7.29 12.24 -7.58
C VAL A 209 -6.94 12.33 -9.07
N LEU A 210 -7.61 11.57 -9.94
CA LEU A 210 -7.37 11.61 -11.39
C LEU A 210 -7.77 12.95 -12.00
N ALA A 211 -8.91 13.50 -11.60
CA ALA A 211 -9.32 14.85 -12.00
C ALA A 211 -8.29 15.90 -11.57
N HIS A 212 -7.71 15.74 -10.38
CA HIS A 212 -6.66 16.62 -9.89
C HIS A 212 -5.36 16.51 -10.67
N ILE A 213 -4.91 15.30 -11.01
CA ILE A 213 -3.72 15.08 -11.84
C ILE A 213 -3.92 15.69 -13.23
N ASP A 214 -5.09 15.48 -13.82
CA ASP A 214 -5.41 15.96 -15.17
C ASP A 214 -5.52 17.47 -15.29
N SER A 215 -5.88 18.17 -14.21
CA SER A 215 -6.06 19.63 -14.26
C SER A 215 -4.73 20.34 -14.51
N GLY A 216 -3.61 19.80 -13.98
CA GLY A 216 -2.21 20.15 -14.26
C GLY A 216 -1.78 21.62 -14.06
N SER A 217 -2.71 22.54 -13.88
CA SER A 217 -2.52 24.00 -14.03
C SER A 217 -2.26 24.72 -12.72
N ASP A 218 -2.59 24.10 -11.59
CA ASP A 218 -2.50 24.69 -10.25
C ASP A 218 -1.59 23.89 -9.28
N LEU A 219 -0.73 23.03 -9.83
CA LEU A 219 0.12 22.14 -9.03
C LEU A 219 1.60 22.37 -9.27
N ASN A 220 2.29 22.72 -8.18
CA ASN A 220 3.73 22.54 -8.11
C ASN A 220 4.10 21.05 -8.25
N SER A 221 5.37 20.79 -8.55
CA SER A 221 5.88 19.43 -8.79
C SER A 221 5.62 18.47 -7.62
N ASP A 222 5.70 18.96 -6.38
CA ASP A 222 5.57 18.11 -5.19
C ASP A 222 4.13 17.64 -4.96
N LEU A 223 3.15 18.53 -5.13
CA LEU A 223 1.74 18.17 -5.02
C LEU A 223 1.33 17.18 -6.13
N GLN A 224 1.85 17.34 -7.35
CA GLN A 224 1.62 16.35 -8.40
C GLN A 224 2.20 14.98 -8.02
N GLN A 225 3.39 14.94 -7.43
CA GLN A 225 3.99 13.69 -6.95
C GLN A 225 3.12 13.04 -5.85
N PHE A 226 2.60 13.81 -4.90
CA PHE A 226 1.73 13.27 -3.86
C PHE A 226 0.39 12.78 -4.42
N ALA A 227 -0.20 13.49 -5.38
CA ALA A 227 -1.40 13.04 -6.08
C ALA A 227 -1.15 11.73 -6.83
N LEU A 228 -0.01 11.59 -7.50
CA LEU A 228 0.39 10.34 -8.12
C LEU A 228 0.56 9.21 -7.09
N MET A 229 1.13 9.49 -5.91
CA MET A 229 1.26 8.50 -4.84
C MET A 229 -0.09 8.08 -4.24
N ALA A 230 -1.09 8.97 -4.24
CA ALA A 230 -2.45 8.71 -3.80
C ALA A 230 -3.24 7.81 -4.77
N LEU A 231 -2.77 7.63 -6.00
CA LEU A 231 -3.40 6.76 -7.00
C LEU A 231 -3.06 5.27 -6.74
N LYS A 232 -3.95 4.54 -6.06
CA LYS A 232 -3.75 3.13 -5.69
C LYS A 232 -4.28 2.14 -6.73
N PRO A 233 -3.55 1.06 -7.08
CA PRO A 233 -4.05 0.03 -8.00
C PRO A 233 -5.22 -0.74 -7.39
N ALA A 234 -6.43 -0.51 -7.91
CA ALA A 234 -7.63 -1.26 -7.56
C ALA A 234 -8.74 -1.00 -8.59
N PRO A 235 -8.55 -1.35 -9.88
CA PRO A 235 -9.54 -1.06 -10.92
C PRO A 235 -10.89 -1.67 -10.55
N SER A 236 -11.90 -0.81 -10.42
CA SER A 236 -13.28 -1.21 -10.15
C SER A 236 -14.00 -1.67 -11.42
N SER A 237 -13.50 -1.25 -12.59
CA SER A 237 -14.04 -1.58 -13.91
C SER A 237 -12.99 -1.40 -15.01
N GLN A 238 -13.33 -1.86 -16.23
CA GLN A 238 -12.50 -1.61 -17.41
C GLN A 238 -12.43 -0.11 -17.77
N GLU A 239 -13.49 0.65 -17.51
CA GLU A 239 -13.55 2.09 -17.77
C GLU A 239 -12.61 2.85 -16.83
N ASP A 240 -12.65 2.51 -15.54
CA ASP A 240 -11.74 3.02 -14.50
C ASP A 240 -10.28 2.76 -14.88
N TYR A 241 -9.98 1.52 -15.27
CA TYR A 241 -8.66 1.15 -15.79
C TYR A 241 -8.22 2.01 -16.99
N GLN A 242 -9.09 2.18 -18.00
CA GLN A 242 -8.80 2.98 -19.18
C GLN A 242 -8.59 4.46 -18.85
N ARG A 243 -9.39 4.98 -17.90
CA ARG A 243 -9.27 6.36 -17.41
C ARG A 243 -7.91 6.59 -16.76
N VAL A 244 -7.48 5.66 -15.91
CA VAL A 244 -6.17 5.71 -15.25
C VAL A 244 -5.03 5.62 -16.27
N GLN A 245 -5.08 4.65 -17.19
CA GLN A 245 -4.06 4.52 -18.22
C GLN A 245 -3.95 5.79 -19.09
N SER A 246 -5.09 6.37 -19.48
CA SER A 246 -5.12 7.62 -20.25
C SER A 246 -4.44 8.79 -19.51
N THR A 247 -4.66 8.92 -18.20
CA THR A 247 -3.97 9.91 -17.37
C THR A 247 -2.48 9.60 -17.26
N LEU A 248 -2.10 8.37 -16.92
CA LEU A 248 -0.71 7.99 -16.72
C LEU A 248 0.13 8.09 -18.00
N SER A 249 -0.43 7.77 -19.17
CA SER A 249 0.24 7.96 -20.46
C SER A 249 0.61 9.43 -20.73
N LYS A 250 -0.15 10.40 -20.21
CA LYS A 250 0.22 11.82 -20.28
C LYS A 250 1.27 12.18 -19.24
N VAL A 251 1.12 11.68 -18.01
CA VAL A 251 2.04 11.96 -16.89
C VAL A 251 3.46 11.50 -17.22
N VAL A 252 3.64 10.33 -17.84
CA VAL A 252 4.96 9.83 -18.23
C VAL A 252 5.62 10.64 -19.35
N GLN A 253 4.91 11.58 -19.97
CA GLN A 253 5.42 12.53 -20.95
C GLN A 253 5.60 13.95 -20.39
N ALA A 254 5.37 14.17 -19.09
CA ALA A 254 5.51 15.48 -18.46
C ALA A 254 6.92 16.06 -18.64
N GLU A 255 7.07 17.38 -18.73
CA GLU A 255 8.39 18.03 -18.85
C GLU A 255 9.23 17.85 -17.58
N ASP A 256 8.58 17.86 -16.42
CA ASP A 256 9.22 17.66 -15.13
C ASP A 256 9.58 16.17 -14.92
N HIS A 257 10.87 15.93 -14.73
CA HIS A 257 11.40 14.58 -14.53
C HIS A 257 10.92 13.92 -13.23
N ASN A 258 10.61 14.68 -12.18
CA ASN A 258 10.08 14.10 -10.94
C ASN A 258 8.65 13.56 -11.18
N ILE A 259 7.83 14.30 -11.92
CA ILE A 259 6.48 13.86 -12.29
C ILE A 259 6.57 12.61 -13.18
N ARG A 260 7.42 12.61 -14.22
CA ARG A 260 7.63 11.42 -15.06
C ARG A 260 8.07 10.22 -14.24
N ARG A 261 9.06 10.38 -13.35
CA ARG A 261 9.56 9.30 -12.47
C ARG A 261 8.44 8.65 -11.67
N HIS A 262 7.56 9.45 -11.05
CA HIS A 262 6.44 8.90 -10.29
C HIS A 262 5.35 8.30 -11.19
N GLY A 263 5.08 8.91 -12.35
CA GLY A 263 4.17 8.37 -13.36
C GLY A 263 4.59 7.00 -13.86
N VAL A 264 5.88 6.80 -14.15
CA VAL A 264 6.45 5.52 -14.60
C VAL A 264 6.26 4.42 -13.56
N TYR A 265 6.46 4.76 -12.29
CA TYR A 265 6.19 3.82 -11.20
C TYR A 265 4.70 3.44 -11.18
N GLN A 266 3.81 4.41 -11.20
CA GLN A 266 2.37 4.15 -11.14
C GLN A 266 1.84 3.39 -12.37
N MET A 267 2.34 3.70 -13.56
CA MET A 267 1.98 2.97 -14.78
C MET A 267 2.32 1.49 -14.67
N ALA A 268 3.46 1.16 -14.08
CA ALA A 268 3.82 -0.23 -13.84
C ALA A 268 3.01 -0.90 -12.72
N GLN A 269 2.66 -0.17 -11.66
CA GLN A 269 1.78 -0.70 -10.59
C GLN A 269 0.36 -0.99 -11.10
N TRP A 270 -0.11 -0.20 -12.05
CA TRP A 270 -1.42 -0.34 -12.68
C TRP A 270 -1.45 -1.29 -13.88
N ALA A 271 -0.31 -1.80 -14.34
CA ALA A 271 -0.27 -2.71 -15.47
C ALA A 271 -1.08 -3.99 -15.18
N THR A 272 -1.96 -4.36 -16.11
CA THR A 272 -2.78 -5.58 -16.06
C THR A 272 -2.26 -6.65 -17.02
N ASN A 273 -1.45 -6.25 -17.99
CA ASN A 273 -0.82 -7.10 -18.99
C ASN A 273 0.59 -6.57 -19.36
N ASN A 274 1.24 -7.25 -20.30
CA ASN A 274 2.59 -6.91 -20.71
C ASN A 274 2.65 -5.70 -21.66
N GLU A 275 1.59 -5.48 -22.42
CA GLU A 275 1.44 -4.39 -23.37
C GLU A 275 1.42 -3.04 -22.66
N ASP A 276 0.76 -2.95 -21.50
CA ASP A 276 0.69 -1.75 -20.64
C ASP A 276 2.08 -1.21 -20.23
N LEU A 277 3.10 -2.08 -20.21
CA LEU A 277 4.47 -1.72 -19.83
C LEU A 277 5.31 -1.19 -21.00
N GLN A 278 4.73 -0.96 -22.19
CA GLN A 278 5.47 -0.49 -23.36
C GLN A 278 6.15 0.86 -23.11
N ASP A 279 5.44 1.83 -22.54
CA ASP A 279 6.00 3.16 -22.25
C ASP A 279 7.07 3.09 -21.16
N VAL A 280 6.86 2.25 -20.13
CA VAL A 280 7.86 1.99 -19.07
C VAL A 280 9.15 1.43 -19.67
N ARG A 281 9.05 0.46 -20.61
CA ARG A 281 10.20 -0.08 -21.34
C ARG A 281 10.93 0.97 -22.16
N ASN A 282 10.19 1.82 -22.87
CA ASN A 282 10.77 2.89 -23.66
C ASN A 282 11.54 3.88 -22.77
N LEU A 283 10.94 4.30 -21.65
CA LEU A 283 11.53 5.25 -20.72
C LEU A 283 12.78 4.69 -20.02
N ALA A 284 12.79 3.39 -19.70
CA ALA A 284 13.98 2.72 -19.16
C ALA A 284 15.22 2.84 -20.07
N LEU A 285 15.01 2.90 -21.38
CA LEU A 285 16.09 2.96 -22.37
C LEU A 285 16.42 4.39 -22.85
N THR A 286 15.44 5.31 -22.78
CA THR A 286 15.54 6.57 -23.54
C THR A 286 15.29 7.84 -22.75
N ASP A 287 14.76 7.78 -21.52
CA ASP A 287 14.50 9.02 -20.76
C ASP A 287 15.82 9.76 -20.49
N PRO A 288 15.91 11.08 -20.74
CA PRO A 288 17.14 11.82 -20.49
C PRO A 288 17.53 11.87 -19.01
N ASP A 289 16.55 11.84 -18.09
CA ASP A 289 16.79 11.83 -16.66
C ASP A 289 17.12 10.42 -16.15
N VAL A 290 18.29 10.30 -15.54
CA VAL A 290 18.83 9.05 -15.01
C VAL A 290 17.96 8.46 -13.90
N ASN A 291 17.31 9.29 -13.08
CA ASN A 291 16.45 8.81 -11.99
C ASN A 291 15.13 8.24 -12.52
N THR A 292 14.62 8.81 -13.61
CA THR A 292 13.44 8.30 -14.33
C THR A 292 13.77 6.95 -14.98
N ARG A 293 14.92 6.83 -15.66
CA ARG A 293 15.39 5.52 -16.17
C ARG A 293 15.57 4.50 -15.05
N ALA A 294 16.24 4.87 -13.95
CA ALA A 294 16.41 4.02 -12.78
C ALA A 294 15.07 3.47 -12.27
N ARG A 295 14.07 4.36 -12.11
CA ARG A 295 12.75 3.96 -11.65
C ARG A 295 12.04 3.05 -12.65
N ALA A 296 12.14 3.32 -13.95
CA ALA A 296 11.58 2.45 -14.99
C ALA A 296 12.18 1.04 -14.94
N VAL A 297 13.50 0.94 -14.82
CA VAL A 297 14.21 -0.35 -14.67
C VAL A 297 13.75 -1.08 -13.42
N MET A 298 13.60 -0.37 -12.29
CA MET A 298 13.07 -0.95 -11.05
C MET A 298 11.66 -1.49 -11.22
N SER A 299 10.78 -0.69 -11.82
CA SER A 299 9.40 -1.06 -12.14
C SER A 299 9.31 -2.32 -13.02
N LEU A 300 10.15 -2.45 -14.05
CA LEU A 300 10.21 -3.67 -14.86
C LEU A 300 10.71 -4.90 -14.07
N GLY A 301 11.66 -4.69 -13.17
CA GLY A 301 12.21 -5.74 -12.31
C GLY A 301 11.23 -6.27 -11.28
N ASP A 302 10.38 -5.40 -10.74
CA ASP A 302 9.37 -5.70 -9.72
C ASP A 302 8.01 -6.08 -10.32
N SER A 303 7.78 -5.77 -11.59
CA SER A 303 6.57 -6.16 -12.33
C SER A 303 6.28 -7.67 -12.21
N PRO A 304 5.02 -8.07 -12.01
CA PRO A 304 4.64 -9.48 -12.01
C PRO A 304 4.77 -10.12 -13.41
N PHE A 305 4.82 -9.31 -14.48
CA PHE A 305 4.90 -9.79 -15.86
C PHE A 305 6.36 -10.07 -16.26
N LYS A 306 6.78 -11.33 -16.14
CA LYS A 306 8.13 -11.80 -16.55
C LYS A 306 8.20 -12.11 -18.05
N SER A 307 7.99 -11.09 -18.87
CA SER A 307 7.99 -11.20 -20.33
C SER A 307 9.38 -11.15 -20.96
N GLN A 308 9.49 -11.62 -22.21
CA GLN A 308 10.75 -11.56 -22.95
C GLN A 308 11.14 -10.12 -23.30
N GLU A 309 10.17 -9.22 -23.47
CA GLU A 309 10.40 -7.80 -23.72
C GLU A 309 11.02 -7.13 -22.49
N ASN A 310 10.47 -7.36 -21.29
CA ASN A 310 11.02 -6.82 -20.05
C ASN A 310 12.44 -7.35 -19.82
N ARG A 311 12.64 -8.66 -20.02
CA ARG A 311 13.97 -9.29 -19.94
C ARG A 311 14.96 -8.68 -20.94
N SER A 312 14.54 -8.41 -22.17
CA SER A 312 15.37 -7.79 -23.21
C SER A 312 15.84 -6.39 -22.80
N VAL A 313 14.92 -5.56 -22.28
CA VAL A 313 15.26 -4.22 -21.76
C VAL A 313 16.25 -4.31 -20.59
N LEU A 314 16.02 -5.22 -19.64
CA LEU A 314 16.94 -5.40 -18.50
C LEU A 314 18.35 -5.84 -18.95
N TRP A 315 18.45 -6.69 -19.97
CA TRP A 315 19.75 -7.04 -20.55
C TRP A 315 20.42 -5.85 -21.24
N GLN A 316 19.67 -5.07 -22.02
CA GLN A 316 20.20 -3.86 -22.68
C GLN A 316 20.74 -2.86 -21.66
N VAL A 317 19.98 -2.59 -20.59
CA VAL A 317 20.40 -1.70 -19.50
C VAL A 317 21.64 -2.23 -18.79
N ALA A 318 21.70 -3.55 -18.51
CA ALA A 318 22.88 -4.14 -17.88
C ALA A 318 24.14 -4.05 -18.76
N ASP A 319 23.99 -4.20 -20.07
CA ASP A 319 25.07 -4.15 -21.07
C ASP A 319 25.50 -2.70 -21.43
N ASP A 320 24.68 -1.68 -21.16
CA ASP A 320 24.99 -0.28 -21.48
C ASP A 320 26.07 0.30 -20.56
N GLU A 321 27.26 0.56 -21.10
CA GLU A 321 28.39 1.15 -20.36
C GLU A 321 28.16 2.61 -19.95
N ASN A 322 27.22 3.32 -20.58
CA ASN A 322 26.89 4.70 -20.23
C ASN A 322 25.92 4.80 -19.05
N GLU A 323 25.24 3.70 -18.72
CA GLU A 323 24.30 3.67 -17.61
C GLU A 323 25.05 3.56 -16.27
N PRO A 324 24.65 4.29 -15.21
CA PRO A 324 25.32 4.22 -13.93
C PRO A 324 25.41 2.80 -13.36
N PRO A 325 26.54 2.43 -12.72
CA PRO A 325 26.73 1.10 -12.13
C PRO A 325 25.58 0.62 -11.23
N PRO A 326 24.97 1.45 -10.35
CA PRO A 326 23.85 1.00 -9.52
C PRO A 326 22.62 0.53 -10.32
N ILE A 327 22.32 1.18 -11.45
CA ILE A 327 21.15 0.86 -12.28
C ILE A 327 21.41 -0.42 -13.07
N ARG A 328 22.62 -0.56 -13.64
CA ARG A 328 23.07 -1.80 -14.29
C ARG A 328 23.04 -3.00 -13.34
N LEU A 329 23.53 -2.81 -12.11
CA LEU A 329 23.48 -3.85 -11.06
C LEU A 329 22.05 -4.21 -10.66
N TYR A 330 21.14 -3.22 -10.60
CA TYR A 330 19.73 -3.49 -10.37
C TYR A 330 19.15 -4.34 -11.51
N ALA A 331 19.41 -3.98 -12.76
CA ALA A 331 18.94 -4.73 -13.92
C ALA A 331 19.44 -6.19 -13.89
N LEU A 332 20.71 -6.42 -13.56
CA LEU A 332 21.26 -7.77 -13.37
C LEU A 332 20.58 -8.53 -12.23
N LYS A 333 20.32 -7.88 -11.10
CA LYS A 333 19.57 -8.48 -9.98
C LYS A 333 18.14 -8.82 -10.40
N SER A 334 17.49 -7.99 -11.21
CA SER A 334 16.15 -8.27 -11.72
C SER A 334 16.14 -9.45 -12.69
N LEU A 335 17.15 -9.57 -13.55
CA LEU A 335 17.32 -10.69 -14.48
C LEU A 335 17.45 -12.05 -13.76
N SER A 336 18.03 -12.09 -12.55
CA SER A 336 18.14 -13.34 -11.78
C SER A 336 16.79 -13.92 -11.33
N ARG A 337 15.69 -13.17 -11.49
CA ARG A 337 14.32 -13.63 -11.22
C ARG A 337 13.66 -14.30 -12.44
N TYR A 338 14.32 -14.31 -13.60
CA TYR A 338 13.84 -14.94 -14.82
C TYR A 338 14.40 -16.36 -14.97
N ALA A 339 13.75 -17.18 -15.81
CA ALA A 339 14.32 -18.44 -16.26
C ALA A 339 15.48 -18.17 -17.22
N LEU A 340 16.71 -18.42 -16.77
CA LEU A 340 17.95 -18.20 -17.52
C LEU A 340 18.58 -19.54 -17.90
N ASN A 341 19.22 -19.61 -19.06
CA ASN A 341 20.07 -20.76 -19.42
C ASN A 341 21.49 -20.62 -18.84
N ASP A 342 22.30 -21.68 -18.91
CA ASP A 342 23.65 -21.70 -18.33
C ASP A 342 24.57 -20.59 -18.86
N SER A 343 24.45 -20.27 -20.16
CA SER A 343 25.22 -19.21 -20.79
C SER A 343 24.87 -17.84 -20.19
N GLU A 344 23.59 -17.58 -20.00
CA GLU A 344 23.07 -16.35 -19.42
C GLU A 344 23.40 -16.21 -17.92
N ILE A 345 23.35 -17.31 -17.17
CA ILE A 345 23.79 -17.35 -15.76
C ILE A 345 25.27 -16.99 -15.68
N ASN A 346 26.10 -17.56 -16.57
CA ASN A 346 27.52 -17.23 -16.61
C ASN A 346 27.76 -15.77 -17.01
N LYS A 347 27.03 -15.26 -18.00
CA LYS A 347 27.07 -13.83 -18.40
C LYS A 347 26.73 -12.92 -17.21
N LEU A 348 25.62 -13.18 -16.52
CA LEU A 348 25.18 -12.42 -15.35
C LEU A 348 26.28 -12.37 -14.28
N ARG A 349 26.90 -13.53 -13.97
CA ARG A 349 27.97 -13.62 -12.97
C ARG A 349 29.19 -12.79 -13.35
N ILE A 350 29.63 -12.86 -14.61
CA ILE A 350 30.78 -12.10 -15.10
C ILE A 350 30.50 -10.60 -15.00
N MET A 351 29.36 -10.14 -15.52
CA MET A 351 28.98 -8.72 -15.50
C MET A 351 28.83 -8.17 -14.08
N ASN A 352 28.20 -8.92 -13.18
CA ASN A 352 28.04 -8.49 -11.79
C ASN A 352 29.38 -8.32 -11.07
N ASN A 353 30.38 -9.15 -11.38
CA ASN A 353 31.73 -9.00 -10.83
C ASN A 353 32.46 -7.81 -11.43
N ASP A 354 32.36 -7.62 -12.75
CA ASP A 354 32.98 -6.52 -13.48
C ASP A 354 32.49 -5.15 -12.98
N ILE A 355 31.17 -4.95 -12.92
CA ILE A 355 30.58 -3.68 -12.49
C ILE A 355 30.91 -3.36 -11.02
N ARG A 356 30.98 -4.38 -10.15
CA ARG A 356 31.39 -4.18 -8.74
C ARG A 356 32.89 -3.89 -8.60
N GLY A 357 33.71 -4.39 -9.51
CA GLY A 357 35.14 -4.12 -9.55
C GLY A 357 35.47 -2.69 -9.96
N THR A 358 34.67 -2.09 -10.84
CA THR A 358 34.84 -0.73 -11.35
C THR A 358 34.19 0.36 -10.48
N SER A 359 33.33 -0.01 -9.54
CA SER A 359 32.62 0.91 -8.63
C SER A 359 33.37 1.20 -7.30
N ARG A 360 34.57 0.65 -7.13
CA ARG A 360 35.47 0.92 -5.99
C ARG A 360 36.54 1.91 -6.40
#